data_AF-A0A520A9S0-F1
#
_entry.id   AF-A0A520A9S0-F1
#
_cell.length_a   1.000
_cell.length_b   1.000
_cell.length_c   1.000
_cell.angle_alpha   90.00
_cell.angle_beta   90.00
_cell.angle_gamma   90.00
#
_symmetry.space_group_name_H-M   'P 1'
#
loop_
_entity.id
_entity.type
_entity.pdbx_description
1 polymer ?
#
loop_
_entity_poly.entity_id
_entity_poly.type
_entity_poly.pdbx_seq_one_letter_code
_entity_poly.pdbx_strand_id
1 'polypeptide(L)' 'AYKLLQELGGAEAVGPILLGLKKPVHIVQLGSSVREIVNMITIAVLDVQTKEEESIPKKRGLFGIRSKK' A
#
# COMPACT_ATOMS: atom_id res chain seq x y z
N ALA A 1 -4.84 21.33 -3.83
CA ALA A 1 -5.81 21.09 -4.92
C ALA A 1 -6.75 19.92 -4.62
N TYR A 2 -6.26 18.75 -4.16
CA TYR A 2 -7.14 17.58 -3.98
C TYR A 2 -8.25 17.76 -2.92
N LYS A 3 -7.97 18.39 -1.76
CA LYS A 3 -9.02 18.69 -0.76
C LYS A 3 -10.05 19.69 -1.26
N LEU A 4 -9.64 20.69 -2.04
CA LEU A 4 -10.57 21.61 -2.68
C LEU A 4 -11.47 20.88 -3.70
N LEU A 5 -10.92 19.93 -4.44
CA LEU A 5 -11.69 19.08 -5.36
C LEU A 5 -12.62 18.12 -4.63
N GLN A 6 -12.24 17.62 -3.46
CA GLN A 6 -13.11 16.82 -2.59
C GLN A 6 -14.30 17.64 -2.09
N GLU A 7 -14.07 18.85 -1.58
CA GLU A 7 -15.13 19.74 -1.09
C GLU A 7 -16.07 20.19 -2.22
N LEU A 8 -15.54 20.47 -3.41
CA LEU A 8 -16.32 20.95 -4.55
C LEU A 8 -16.98 19.83 -5.37
N GLY A 9 -16.37 18.65 -5.41
CA GLY A 9 -16.78 17.54 -6.26
C GLY A 9 -17.50 16.41 -5.53
N GLY A 10 -17.63 16.49 -4.20
CA GLY A 10 -18.24 15.45 -3.36
C GLY A 10 -17.51 14.10 -3.39
N ALA A 11 -16.30 14.07 -3.94
CA ALA A 11 -15.49 12.87 -4.06
C ALA A 11 -14.70 12.63 -2.76
N GLU A 12 -14.68 11.40 -2.26
CA GLU A 12 -13.85 11.05 -1.12
C GLU A 12 -12.37 11.15 -1.50
N ALA A 13 -11.62 12.00 -0.81
CA ALA A 13 -10.18 12.04 -1.00
C ALA A 13 -9.49 10.93 -0.21
N VAL A 14 -8.52 10.30 -0.83
CA VAL A 14 -7.60 9.36 -0.19
C VAL A 14 -6.18 9.82 -0.47
N GLY A 15 -5.41 10.16 0.57
CA GLY A 15 -4.00 10.51 0.44
C GLY A 15 -3.47 11.50 1.49
N PRO A 16 -2.22 11.98 1.34
CA PRO A 16 -1.21 11.58 0.35
C PRO A 16 -0.52 10.24 0.67
N ILE A 17 -0.31 9.43 -0.36
CA ILE A 17 0.39 8.14 -0.28
C ILE A 17 1.88 8.38 -0.51
N LEU A 18 2.71 8.02 0.47
CA LEU A 18 4.17 8.11 0.31
C LEU A 18 4.70 6.81 -0.31
N LEU A 19 5.55 6.96 -1.31
CA LEU A 19 6.21 5.86 -2.01
C LEU A 19 7.73 5.94 -1.81
N GLY A 20 8.44 4.83 -2.03
CA GLY A 20 9.91 4.78 -1.99
C GLY A 20 10.54 4.60 -0.60
N LEU A 21 9.74 4.55 0.47
CA LEU A 21 10.23 4.22 1.81
C LEU A 21 10.39 2.71 1.98
N LYS A 22 11.26 2.26 2.90
CA LYS A 22 11.44 0.83 3.21
C LYS A 22 10.17 0.22 3.82
N LYS A 23 9.56 0.92 4.78
CA LYS A 23 8.27 0.56 5.40
C LYS A 23 7.18 1.51 4.90
N PRO A 24 5.92 1.08 4.80
CA PRO A 24 4.83 1.96 4.41
C PRO A 24 4.54 2.96 5.54
N VAL A 25 4.59 4.24 5.18
CA VAL A 25 4.30 5.36 6.05
C VAL A 25 3.44 6.31 5.22
N HIS A 26 2.30 6.72 5.73
CA HIS A 26 1.44 7.70 5.06
C HIS A 26 1.10 8.80 6.05
N ILE A 27 1.02 10.04 5.55
CA ILE A 27 0.68 11.19 6.39
C ILE A 27 -0.78 11.55 6.14
N VAL A 28 -1.51 11.83 7.22
CA VAL A 28 -2.86 12.38 7.18
C VAL A 28 -2.82 13.82 7.67
N GLN A 29 -3.67 14.67 7.10
CA GLN A 29 -3.73 16.07 7.50
C GLN A 29 -4.56 16.22 8.79
N LEU A 30 -4.23 17.21 9.61
CA LEU A 30 -5.08 17.62 10.74
C LEU A 30 -6.46 18.03 10.22
N GLY A 31 -7.51 17.58 10.93
CA GLY A 31 -8.90 17.78 10.52
C GLY A 31 -9.41 16.79 9.46
N SER A 32 -8.65 15.73 9.16
CA SER A 32 -9.14 14.62 8.34
C SER A 32 -10.29 13.86 9.02
N SER A 33 -11.25 13.41 8.21
CA SER A 33 -12.40 12.64 8.71
C SER A 33 -11.96 11.25 9.20
N VAL A 34 -12.77 10.63 10.07
CA VAL A 34 -12.52 9.25 10.53
C VAL A 34 -12.41 8.28 9.35
N ARG A 35 -13.24 8.47 8.31
CA ARG A 35 -13.22 7.65 7.10
C ARG A 35 -11.90 7.77 6.35
N GLU A 36 -11.36 8.99 6.20
CA GLU A 36 -10.05 9.20 5.58
C GLU A 36 -8.93 8.48 6.32
N ILE A 37 -8.97 8.52 7.66
CA ILE A 37 -7.97 7.84 8.51
C ILE A 37 -8.05 6.32 8.31
N VAL A 38 -9.26 5.74 8.35
CA VAL A 38 -9.45 4.29 8.16
C VAL A 38 -9.03 3.85 6.76
N ASN A 39 -9.37 4.63 5.74
CA ASN A 39 -8.95 4.37 4.36
C ASN A 39 -7.42 4.39 4.25
N MET A 40 -6.74 5.34 4.90
CA MET A 40 -5.27 5.38 4.87
C MET A 40 -4.61 4.23 5.63
N ILE A 41 -5.19 3.77 6.74
CA ILE A 41 -4.71 2.58 7.44
C ILE A 41 -4.86 1.34 6.55
N THR A 42 -5.98 1.22 5.85
CA THR A 42 -6.24 0.10 4.94
C THR A 42 -5.18 0.03 3.85
N ILE A 43 -4.84 1.17 3.24
CA ILE A 43 -3.76 1.25 2.25
C ILE A 43 -2.41 0.90 2.87
N ALA A 44 -2.08 1.44 4.05
CA ALA A 44 -0.81 1.13 4.70
C ALA A 44 -0.63 -0.38 4.98
N VAL A 45 -1.70 -1.06 5.37
CA VAL A 45 -1.71 -2.52 5.59
C VAL A 45 -1.52 -3.27 4.29
N LEU A 46 -2.21 -2.86 3.22
CA LEU A 46 -2.04 -3.45 1.89
C LEU A 46 -0.59 -3.28 1.40
N ASP A 47 0.00 -2.10 1.57
CA ASP A 47 1.39 -1.84 1.19
C ASP A 47 2.39 -2.74 1.94
N VAL A 48 2.13 -3.06 3.22
CA VAL A 48 2.94 -4.05 3.95
C VAL A 48 2.80 -5.43 3.31
N GLN A 49 1.57 -5.88 3.08
CA GLN A 49 1.30 -7.21 2.55
C GLN A 49 1.95 -7.40 1.17
N THR A 50 1.83 -6.43 0.28
CA THR A 50 2.44 -6.49 -1.06
C THR A 50 3.97 -6.51 -0.99
N LYS A 51 4.59 -5.74 -0.09
CA LYS A 51 6.04 -5.77 0.11
C LYS A 51 6.55 -7.07 0.74
N GLU A 52 5.78 -7.66 1.65
CA GLU A 52 6.12 -8.96 2.22
C GLU A 52 6.11 -10.05 1.13
N GLU A 53 5.12 -10.03 0.23
CA GLU A 53 5.06 -10.94 -0.93
C GLU A 53 6.25 -10.78 -1.88
N GLU A 54 6.74 -9.57 -2.11
CA GLU A 54 7.95 -9.31 -2.91
C GLU A 54 9.24 -9.82 -2.22
N SER A 55 9.27 -9.79 -0.89
CA SER A 55 10.45 -10.18 -0.10
C SER A 55 10.59 -11.69 0.12
N ILE A 56 9.53 -12.48 -0.13
CA ILE A 56 9.61 -13.94 -0.10
C ILE A 56 10.22 -14.40 -1.44
N PRO A 57 11.44 -14.96 -1.45
CA PRO A 57 11.99 -15.55 -2.66
C PRO A 57 11.07 -16.69 -3.05
N LYS A 58 10.30 -16.48 -4.13
CA LYS A 58 9.51 -17.50 -4.79
C LYS A 58 10.49 -18.62 -5.12
N LYS A 59 10.53 -19.68 -4.29
CA LYS A 59 11.26 -20.92 -4.58
C LYS A 59 10.59 -21.56 -5.80
N ARG A 60 10.79 -20.98 -6.99
CA ARG A 60 10.58 -21.65 -8.26
C ARG A 60 11.52 -22.85 -8.20
N GLY A 61 10.90 -24.02 -8.17
CA GLY A 61 11.50 -25.27 -7.76
C GLY A 61 12.91 -25.49 -8.30
N LEU A 62 13.85 -25.61 -7.36
CA LEU A 62 15.06 -26.40 -7.49
C LEU A 62 14.73 -27.92 -7.58
N PHE A 63 13.79 -28.29 -8.45
CA PHE A 63 13.33 -29.68 -8.65
C PHE A 63 13.61 -30.20 -10.07
N GLY A 64 14.45 -29.51 -10.86
CA GLY A 64 14.87 -30.00 -12.19
C GLY A 64 16.12 -30.89 -12.20
N ILE A 65 16.88 -30.96 -11.10
CA ILE A 65 18.15 -31.70 -11.07
C ILE A 65 17.94 -33.07 -10.41
N ARG A 66 17.13 -33.96 -11.03
CA ARG A 66 17.18 -35.42 -10.78
C ARG A 66 16.28 -36.21 -11.74
N SER A 67 16.75 -36.40 -12.96
CA SER A 67 16.56 -37.65 -13.70
C SER A 67 17.95 -38.04 -14.22
N LYS A 68 18.80 -38.65 -13.39
CA LYS A 68 19.01 -40.11 -13.25
C LYS A 68 19.06 -40.84 -14.60
N LYS A 69 20.30 -41.24 -14.93
CA LYS A 69 20.76 -42.30 -15.85
C LYS A 69 20.45 -42.14 -17.33
#